data_AF-A0A679JU12-F1
#
_entry.id   AF-A0A679JU12-F1
#
_cell.length_a   1.000
_cell.length_b   1.000
_cell.length_c   1.000
_cell.angle_alpha   90.00
_cell.angle_beta   90.00
_cell.angle_gamma   90.00
#
_symmetry.space_group_name_H-M   'P 1'
#
loop_
_entity.id
_entity.type
_entity.pdbx_description
1 polymer ?
#
loop_
_entity_poly.entity_id
_entity_poly.type
_entity_poly.pdbx_seq_one_letter_code
_entity_poly.pdbx_strand_id
1 'polypeptide(L)'
;MLIISLRENDDFFVEGKRVVVTKVSGPNDFTLLIEATGKQHRITDEEATEILPDVLVSAGGYLKIAQVRIVIDAPRSIAILRGSKFRQDPDQYREQRA
;
A
#
# COMPACT_ATOMS: atom_id res chain seq x y z
N MET A 1 10.33 3.92 6.27
CA MET A 1 9.62 2.66 6.56
C MET A 1 8.36 2.83 7.40
N LEU A 2 7.21 2.43 6.83
CA LEU A 2 5.89 2.30 7.45
C LEU A 2 5.43 0.83 7.31
N ILE A 3 4.75 0.30 8.32
CA ILE A 3 4.20 -1.07 8.26
C ILE A 3 2.68 -1.01 8.48
N ILE A 4 1.93 -1.58 7.54
CA ILE A 4 0.48 -1.70 7.65
C ILE A 4 0.05 -3.15 7.46
N SER A 5 -1.13 -3.49 8.01
CA SER A 5 -1.70 -4.82 7.83
C SER A 5 -3.06 -4.67 7.18
N LEU A 6 -3.25 -5.29 6.03
CA LEU A 6 -4.42 -5.17 5.17
C LEU A 6 -4.95 -6.56 4.80
N ARG A 7 -6.23 -6.64 4.47
CA ARG A 7 -6.88 -7.81 3.88
C ARG A 7 -7.08 -7.63 2.39
N GLU A 8 -7.50 -8.68 1.71
CA GLU A 8 -8.00 -8.55 0.33
C GLU A 8 -9.14 -7.53 0.28
N ASN A 9 -9.15 -6.71 -0.77
CA ASN A 9 -10.02 -5.55 -1.01
C ASN A 9 -9.82 -4.34 -0.08
N ASP A 10 -8.92 -4.42 0.91
CA ASP A 10 -8.49 -3.22 1.63
C ASP A 10 -7.58 -2.36 0.76
N ASP A 11 -7.50 -1.08 1.11
CA ASP A 11 -6.75 -0.09 0.37
C ASP A 11 -5.94 0.86 1.25
N PHE A 12 -4.94 1.45 0.61
CA PHE A 12 -4.18 2.57 1.12
C PHE A 12 -3.95 3.58 -0.01
N PHE A 13 -3.54 4.78 0.36
CA PHE A 13 -3.28 5.87 -0.55
C PHE A 13 -1.83 6.27 -0.43
N VAL A 14 -1.19 6.47 -1.58
CA VAL A 14 0.15 7.03 -1.70
C VAL A 14 0.01 8.25 -2.59
N GLU A 15 0.26 9.45 -2.06
CA GLU A 15 0.12 10.70 -2.84
C GLU A 15 -1.29 10.90 -3.43
N GLY A 16 -2.32 10.47 -2.70
CA GLY A 16 -3.71 10.49 -3.17
C GLY A 16 -4.05 9.45 -4.25
N LYS A 17 -3.08 8.63 -4.68
CA LYS A 17 -3.32 7.49 -5.58
C LYS A 17 -3.72 6.27 -4.75
N ARG A 18 -4.87 5.69 -5.07
CA ARG A 18 -5.37 4.50 -4.40
C ARG A 18 -4.59 3.26 -4.83
N VAL A 19 -4.20 2.47 -3.84
CA VAL A 19 -3.55 1.18 -3.99
C VAL A 19 -4.39 0.14 -3.26
N VAL A 20 -4.81 -0.90 -3.96
CA VAL A 20 -5.75 -1.91 -3.46
C VAL A 20 -5.05 -3.26 -3.40
N VAL A 21 -5.25 -4.02 -2.32
CA VAL A 21 -4.85 -5.43 -2.24
C VAL A 21 -5.89 -6.24 -2.98
N THR A 22 -5.60 -6.71 -4.19
CA THR A 22 -6.60 -7.39 -5.04
C THR A 22 -6.63 -8.89 -4.86
N LYS A 23 -5.55 -9.50 -4.36
CA LYS A 23 -5.47 -10.93 -4.11
C LYS A 23 -4.47 -11.24 -3.00
N VAL A 24 -4.86 -12.08 -2.05
CA VAL A 24 -3.95 -12.64 -1.03
C VAL A 24 -3.75 -14.13 -1.30
N SER A 25 -2.60 -14.50 -1.86
CA SER A 25 -2.25 -15.90 -2.15
C SER A 25 -1.60 -16.59 -0.94
N GLY A 26 -0.98 -15.81 -0.05
CA GLY A 26 -0.41 -16.29 1.19
C GLY A 26 0.01 -15.13 2.10
N PRO A 27 0.52 -15.43 3.31
CA PRO A 27 0.96 -14.41 4.27
C PRO A 27 2.02 -13.44 3.72
N ASN A 28 2.86 -13.95 2.81
CA ASN A 28 3.95 -13.23 2.19
C ASN A 28 3.82 -13.12 0.66
N ASP A 29 2.65 -13.39 0.08
CA ASP A 29 2.45 -13.33 -1.38
C ASP A 29 1.07 -12.74 -1.69
N PHE A 30 1.06 -11.54 -2.26
CA PHE A 30 -0.16 -10.81 -2.58
C PHE A 30 0.00 -9.88 -3.78
N THR A 31 -1.12 -9.47 -4.36
CA THR A 31 -1.16 -8.56 -5.49
C THR A 31 -1.68 -7.19 -5.06
N LEU A 32 -0.97 -6.14 -5.47
CA LEU A 32 -1.41 -4.75 -5.38
C LEU A 32 -1.84 -4.24 -6.75
N LEU A 33 -2.91 -3.46 -6.79
CA LEU A 33 -3.37 -2.71 -7.95
C LEU A 33 -3.25 -1.21 -7.69
N ILE A 34 -2.55 -0.49 -8.58
CA ILE A 34 -2.50 0.97 -8.59
C ILE A 34 -3.67 1.47 -9.45
N GLU A 35 -4.77 1.88 -8.81
CA GLU A 35 -6.05 2.15 -9.49
C GLU A 35 -5.91 3.20 -10.61
N ALA A 36 -5.09 4.24 -10.37
CA ALA A 36 -4.87 5.32 -11.33
C ALA A 36 -4.21 4.88 -12.65
N THR A 37 -3.53 3.72 -12.68
CA THR A 37 -2.81 3.22 -13.87
C THR A 37 -3.29 1.85 -14.32
N GLY A 38 -4.08 1.15 -13.51
CA GLY A 38 -4.43 -0.26 -13.74
C GLY A 38 -3.28 -1.25 -13.54
N LYS A 39 -2.07 -0.78 -13.19
CA LYS A 39 -0.89 -1.63 -13.06
C LYS A 39 -0.98 -2.52 -11.82
N GLN A 40 -0.69 -3.80 -12.00
CA GLN A 40 -0.62 -4.78 -10.93
C GLN A 40 0.83 -5.12 -10.59
N HIS A 41 1.08 -5.32 -9.30
CA HIS A 41 2.37 -5.72 -8.76
C HIS A 41 2.16 -6.93 -7.85
N ARG A 42 2.88 -8.02 -8.12
CA ARG A 42 3.00 -9.13 -7.16
C ARG A 42 4.07 -8.74 -6.15
N ILE A 43 3.73 -8.85 -4.88
CA ILE A 43 4.59 -8.51 -3.76
C ILE A 43 4.92 -9.79 -3.00
N THR A 44 6.22 -10.02 -2.78
CA THR A 44 6.74 -11.14 -2.00
C THR A 44 7.65 -10.64 -0.87
N ASP A 45 8.19 -11.56 -0.06
CA ASP A 45 9.22 -11.30 0.94
C ASP A 45 10.65 -11.47 0.39
N GLU A 46 10.80 -11.85 -0.89
CA GLU A 46 12.10 -12.07 -1.54
C GLU A 46 12.81 -10.77 -1.90
N GLU A 47 12.06 -9.78 -2.40
CA GLU A 47 12.58 -8.47 -2.81
C GLU A 47 11.58 -7.34 -2.56
N ALA A 48 12.09 -6.11 -2.49
CA ALA A 48 11.25 -4.92 -2.45
C ALA A 48 10.87 -4.50 -3.88
N THR A 49 9.57 -4.42 -4.16
CA THR A 49 9.04 -4.02 -5.47
C THR A 49 8.70 -2.53 -5.46
N GLU A 50 9.22 -1.78 -6.43
CA GLU A 50 8.83 -0.39 -6.64
C GLU A 50 7.45 -0.31 -7.31
N ILE A 51 6.46 0.26 -6.62
CA ILE A 51 5.08 0.37 -7.11
C ILE A 51 4.74 1.78 -7.65
N LEU A 52 5.47 2.78 -7.17
CA LEU A 52 5.45 4.19 -7.59
C LEU A 52 6.89 4.73 -7.42
N PRO A 53 7.26 5.84 -8.08
CA PRO A 53 8.59 6.42 -7.93
C PRO A 53 8.95 6.63 -6.46
N ASP A 54 10.09 6.08 -6.04
CA ASP A 54 10.62 6.13 -4.67
C ASP A 54 9.74 5.44 -3.61
N VAL A 55 8.82 4.56 -4.02
CA VAL A 55 7.91 3.81 -3.12
C VAL A 55 8.11 2.32 -3.34
N LEU A 56 8.91 1.74 -2.45
CA LEU A 56 9.25 0.32 -2.40
C LEU A 56 8.30 -0.40 -1.44
N VAL A 57 7.83 -1.57 -1.85
CA VAL A 57 6.93 -2.41 -1.06
C VAL A 57 7.42 -3.83 -1.01
N SER A 58 7.40 -4.43 0.18
CA SER A 58 7.66 -5.86 0.38
C SER A 58 6.64 -6.47 1.34
N ALA A 59 6.53 -7.79 1.29
CA ALA A 59 5.78 -8.52 2.28
C ALA A 59 6.56 -8.57 3.61
N GLY A 60 5.89 -8.25 4.71
CA GLY A 60 6.42 -8.41 6.05
C GLY A 60 6.01 -9.76 6.63
N GLY A 61 6.93 -10.45 7.30
CA GLY A 61 6.64 -11.71 7.98
C GLY A 61 5.51 -11.55 9.01
N TYR A 62 4.31 -12.03 8.69
CA TYR A 62 3.17 -12.04 9.60
C TYR A 62 2.19 -13.16 9.28
N LEU A 63 2.06 -14.12 10.20
CA LEU A 63 1.19 -15.29 10.07
C LEU A 63 -0.18 -14.99 10.69
N LYS A 64 -1.06 -14.30 9.96
CA LYS A 64 -2.51 -14.33 10.24
C LYS A 64 -3.28 -14.67 8.98
N ILE A 65 -4.25 -15.56 9.11
CA ILE A 65 -5.11 -16.01 8.00
C ILE A 65 -5.81 -14.79 7.39
N ALA A 66 -5.78 -14.70 6.05
CA ALA A 66 -6.44 -13.67 5.24
C ALA A 66 -5.99 -12.22 5.52
N GLN A 67 -4.81 -12.02 6.09
CA GLN A 67 -4.22 -10.70 6.30
C GLN A 67 -2.76 -10.70 5.85
N VAL A 68 -2.33 -9.65 5.16
CA VAL A 68 -0.94 -9.44 4.77
C VAL A 68 -0.37 -8.27 5.54
N ARG A 69 0.92 -8.36 5.87
CA ARG A 69 1.68 -7.23 6.38
C ARG A 69 2.47 -6.64 5.22
N ILE A 70 2.26 -5.36 4.98
CA ILE A 70 2.90 -4.60 3.90
C ILE A 70 3.92 -3.69 4.56
N VAL A 71 5.18 -3.85 4.17
CA VAL A 71 6.27 -2.94 4.53
C VAL A 71 6.41 -1.96 3.38
N ILE A 72 6.33 -0.67 3.66
CA ILE A 72 6.42 0.40 2.67
C ILE A 72 7.62 1.25 3.04
N ASP A 73 8.58 1.38 2.14
CA ASP A 73 9.67 2.34 2.26
C ASP A 73 9.54 3.44 1.23
N ALA A 74 9.60 4.67 1.71
CA ALA A 74 9.41 5.88 0.93
C ALA A 74 10.01 7.08 1.70
N PRO A 75 10.42 8.15 0.98
CA PRO A 75 10.78 9.43 1.58
C PRO A 75 9.66 9.98 2.48
N ARG A 76 10.03 10.74 3.51
CA ARG A 76 9.06 11.39 4.42
C ARG A 76 8.17 12.44 3.74
N SER A 77 8.57 12.93 2.57
CA SER A 77 7.78 13.83 1.73
C SER A 77 6.60 13.13 1.06
N ILE A 78 6.63 11.80 0.95
CA ILE A 78 5.55 11.00 0.36
C ILE A 78 4.51 10.68 1.42
N ALA A 79 3.29 11.16 1.21
CA ALA A 79 2.18 10.91 2.11
C ALA A 79 1.59 9.51 1.87
N ILE A 80 1.56 8.69 2.93
CA ILE A 80 0.97 7.34 2.90
C ILE A 80 -0.12 7.24 3.96
N LEU A 81 -1.32 6.87 3.54
CA LEU A 81 -2.51 6.82 4.41
C LEU A 81 -3.25 5.52 4.22
N ARG A 82 -3.75 4.94 5.31
CA ARG A 82 -4.74 3.85 5.18
C ARG A 82 -6.02 4.40 4.58
N GLY A 83 -6.72 3.61 3.76
CA GLY A 83 -7.95 4.05 3.11
C GLY A 83 -9.01 4.58 4.08
N SER A 84 -9.12 3.97 5.27
CA SER A 84 -10.02 4.44 6.32
C SER A 84 -9.69 5.85 6.83
N LYS A 85 -8.41 6.24 6.89
CA LYS A 85 -8.00 7.59 7.29
C LYS A 85 -8.17 8.59 6.15
N PHE A 86 -7.84 8.19 4.92
CA PHE A 86 -7.99 9.06 3.75
C PHE A 86 -9.46 9.44 3.53
N ARG A 87 -10.40 8.50 3.73
CA ARG A 87 -11.84 8.74 3.56
C ARG A 87 -12.48 9.61 4.66
N GLN A 88 -11.84 9.80 5.80
CA GLN A 88 -12.39 10.62 6.89
C GLN A 88 -12.23 12.11 6.61
N ASP A 89 -11.13 12.50 5.97
CA ASP A 89 -10.87 13.89 5.60
C ASP A 89 -9.96 13.95 4.35
N PRO A 90 -10.53 13.85 3.14
CA PRO A 90 -9.75 13.86 1.91
C PRO A 90 -9.13 15.24 1.59
N ASP A 91 -9.77 16.32 2.04
CA ASP A 91 -9.43 17.69 1.65
C ASP A 91 -8.25 18.24 2.48
N GLN A 92 -8.10 17.82 3.74
CA GLN A 92 -6.92 18.11 4.56
C GLN A 92 -5.58 17.75 3.87
N TYR A 93 -5.59 16.80 2.92
CA TYR A 93 -4.37 16.38 2.19
C TYR A 93 -4.17 17.10 0.86
N ARG A 94 -5.24 17.64 0.27
CA ARG A 94 -5.13 18.50 -0.93
C ARG A 94 -4.55 19.86 -0.56
N GLU A 95 -4.91 20.37 0.62
CA GLU A 95 -4.47 21.68 1.12
C GLU A 95 -3.02 21.70 1.63
N GLN A 96 -2.45 20.56 2.07
CA GLN A 96 -1.03 20.45 2.44
C GLN A 96 -0.05 20.65 1.26
N ARG A 97 -0.56 20.98 0.07
CA ARG A 97 0.19 21.16 -1.18
C ARG A 97 -0.14 22.43 -1.96
N ALA A 98 -1.03 23.27 -1.43
CA ALA A 98 -1.27 24.62 -1.92
C ALA A 98 -0.30 25.60 -1.23
#